data_AF-A0A917YM42-F1
#
_entry.id   AF-A0A917YM42-F1
#
_cell.length_a   1.000
_cell.length_b   1.000
_cell.length_c   1.000
_cell.angle_alpha   90.00
_cell.angle_beta   90.00
_cell.angle_gamma   90.00
#
_symmetry.space_group_name_H-M   'P 1'
#
loop_
_entity.id
_entity.type
_entity.pdbx_description
1 polymer ?
#
loop_
_entity_poly.entity_id
_entity_poly.type
_entity_poly.pdbx_seq_one_letter_code
_entity_poly.pdbx_strand_id
1 'polypeptide(L)'
;MNTEQIIATIQGLRSAEPADKAFPIIASGGAVSALPVTIEACPRPLPATEVEGQTVICGRVDVPENHDTPEGTRISLAFAVLKARTLSPALNPLVYLHGGPGGGAVRDLAGIVVPLWEGHRARRDAVTFDQRAAGISSDMVTCFSTFETSLLDLFKPDKLDDSQRKGIFSKCTAELKEEGRDPSAYNTVQNARDVQAIMQTLGFPEAGHGALIFSQCTKDIGLAFVERPGDALSTGCIETLKPKWVLPSE
;
A
#
# COMPACT_ATOMS: atom_id res chain seq x y z
N MET A 1 -31.24 -10.65 29.57
CA MET A 1 -30.54 -9.47 29.01
C MET A 1 -30.52 -8.40 30.10
N ASN A 2 -29.35 -7.94 30.52
CA ASN A 2 -29.23 -6.92 31.58
C ASN A 2 -29.40 -5.49 31.01
N THR A 3 -29.55 -4.49 31.88
CA THR A 3 -29.79 -3.09 31.48
C THR A 3 -28.72 -2.55 30.54
N GLU A 4 -27.45 -2.90 30.77
CA GLU A 4 -26.31 -2.58 29.90
C GLU A 4 -26.48 -3.15 28.47
N GLN A 5 -26.86 -4.43 28.36
CA GLN A 5 -27.11 -5.09 27.07
C GLN A 5 -28.32 -4.50 26.34
N ILE A 6 -29.36 -4.07 27.08
CA ILE A 6 -30.53 -3.39 26.51
C ILE A 6 -30.14 -2.02 25.96
N ILE A 7 -29.34 -1.25 26.70
CA ILE A 7 -28.83 0.06 26.26
C ILE A 7 -27.94 -0.08 25.03
N ALA A 8 -26.99 -1.03 25.03
CA ALA A 8 -26.13 -1.31 23.89
C ALA A 8 -26.94 -1.73 22.63
N THR A 9 -27.99 -2.54 22.81
CA THR A 9 -28.88 -2.96 21.72
C THR A 9 -29.68 -1.78 21.16
N ILE A 10 -30.24 -0.92 22.03
CA ILE A 10 -30.99 0.27 21.62
C ILE A 10 -30.07 1.29 20.94
N GLN A 11 -28.84 1.46 21.42
CA GLN A 11 -27.83 2.29 20.76
C GLN A 11 -27.49 1.72 19.38
N GLY A 12 -27.27 0.41 19.26
CA GLY A 12 -27.02 -0.26 17.98
C GLY A 12 -28.17 -0.12 16.97
N LEU A 13 -29.42 -0.11 17.44
CA LEU A 13 -30.61 0.11 16.60
C LEU A 13 -30.84 1.59 16.23
N ARG A 14 -30.24 2.53 16.97
CA ARG A 14 -30.37 3.99 16.76
C ARG A 14 -29.16 4.61 16.07
N SER A 15 -27.99 3.97 16.10
CA SER A 15 -26.89 4.32 15.22
C SER A 15 -27.38 4.14 13.79
N ALA A 16 -27.42 5.25 13.05
CA ALA A 16 -27.61 5.22 11.61
C ALA A 16 -26.70 4.16 11.00
N GLU A 17 -27.14 3.55 9.88
CA GLU A 17 -26.30 2.76 8.98
C GLU A 17 -24.88 3.34 8.99
N PRO A 18 -23.81 2.54 9.16
CA PRO A 18 -22.47 3.08 9.33
C PRO A 18 -22.16 3.95 8.12
N ALA A 19 -22.38 5.25 8.30
CA ALA A 19 -22.17 6.25 7.28
C ALA A 19 -20.72 6.09 6.86
N ASP A 20 -20.47 6.14 5.56
CA ASP A 20 -19.14 6.10 4.98
C ASP A 20 -18.25 7.11 5.71
N LYS A 21 -17.46 6.63 6.70
CA LYS A 21 -16.69 7.50 7.58
C LYS A 21 -15.40 7.92 6.89
N ALA A 22 -14.84 7.06 6.05
CA ALA A 22 -13.52 7.24 5.47
C ALA A 22 -13.49 8.41 4.47
N PHE A 23 -14.40 8.46 3.50
CA PHE A 23 -14.36 9.49 2.45
C PHE A 23 -14.50 10.92 3.02
N PRO A 24 -15.46 11.21 3.94
CA PRO A 24 -15.54 12.51 4.60
C PRO A 24 -14.30 12.84 5.44
N ILE A 25 -13.73 11.87 6.16
CA ILE A 25 -12.49 12.05 6.93
C ILE A 25 -11.35 12.46 6.00
N ILE A 26 -11.17 11.71 4.90
CA ILE A 26 -10.14 11.98 3.88
C ILE A 26 -10.35 13.36 3.26
N ALA A 27 -11.59 13.72 2.92
CA ALA A 27 -11.95 15.02 2.38
C ALA A 27 -11.71 16.19 3.34
N SER A 28 -11.72 15.93 4.65
CA SER A 28 -11.39 16.92 5.69
C SER A 28 -9.90 17.03 6.02
N GLY A 29 -9.03 16.31 5.31
CA GLY A 29 -7.58 16.33 5.53
C GLY A 29 -7.04 15.22 6.43
N GLY A 30 -7.86 14.21 6.72
CA GLY A 30 -7.50 13.06 7.57
C GLY A 30 -7.89 13.25 9.04
N ALA A 31 -8.00 12.13 9.76
CA ALA A 31 -8.39 12.10 11.17
C ALA A 31 -7.28 12.51 12.12
N VAL A 32 -6.01 12.43 11.69
CA VAL A 32 -4.84 12.71 12.53
C VAL A 32 -4.11 13.92 11.95
N SER A 33 -4.16 15.06 12.65
CA SER A 33 -3.55 16.31 12.18
C SER A 33 -2.04 16.23 11.96
N ALA A 34 -1.35 15.34 12.69
CA ALA A 34 0.08 15.08 12.52
C ALA A 34 0.41 14.20 11.30
N LEU A 35 -0.61 13.66 10.62
CA LEU A 35 -0.51 12.81 9.42
C LEU A 35 -1.49 13.35 8.36
N PRO A 36 -1.26 14.58 7.85
CA PRO A 36 -2.22 15.25 7.00
C PRO A 36 -2.40 14.48 5.69
N VAL A 37 -3.62 14.56 5.17
CA VAL A 37 -4.06 13.89 3.95
C VAL A 37 -4.40 14.95 2.90
N THR A 38 -3.87 14.80 1.69
CA THR A 38 -4.21 15.64 0.54
C THR A 38 -4.86 14.78 -0.53
N ILE A 39 -6.04 15.17 -1.02
CA ILE A 39 -6.70 14.49 -2.13
C ILE A 39 -6.01 14.88 -3.44
N GLU A 40 -5.75 13.88 -4.28
CA GLU A 40 -5.19 14.05 -5.62
C GLU A 40 -6.00 13.24 -6.62
N ALA A 41 -5.82 13.57 -7.91
CA ALA A 41 -6.45 12.81 -8.97
C ALA A 41 -5.97 11.35 -8.95
N CYS A 42 -6.90 10.40 -9.02
CA CYS A 42 -6.55 8.98 -9.12
C CYS A 42 -5.78 8.70 -10.42
N PRO A 43 -4.72 7.88 -10.38
CA PRO A 43 -4.01 7.46 -11.59
C PRO A 43 -4.95 6.82 -12.62
N ARG A 44 -4.73 7.15 -13.88
CA ARG A 44 -5.52 6.66 -15.00
C ARG A 44 -4.79 5.50 -15.71
N PRO A 45 -5.54 4.53 -16.28
CA PRO A 45 -7.01 4.45 -16.31
C PRO A 45 -7.61 4.01 -14.97
N LEU A 46 -8.79 4.53 -14.65
CA LEU A 46 -9.64 3.94 -13.60
C LEU A 46 -10.41 2.76 -14.20
N PRO A 47 -10.69 1.69 -13.41
CA PRO A 47 -11.61 0.65 -13.84
C PRO A 47 -12.99 1.23 -14.17
N ALA A 48 -13.68 0.62 -15.14
CA ALA A 48 -14.99 1.08 -15.60
C ALA A 48 -16.07 1.13 -14.49
N THR A 49 -15.88 0.36 -13.42
CA THR A 49 -16.77 0.29 -12.26
C THR A 49 -16.44 1.30 -11.18
N GLU A 50 -15.40 2.10 -11.36
CA GLU A 50 -14.96 3.10 -10.39
C GLU A 50 -15.25 4.53 -10.85
N VAL A 51 -15.83 5.30 -9.94
CA VAL A 51 -16.10 6.72 -10.11
C VAL A 51 -15.35 7.47 -9.01
N GLU A 52 -14.42 8.31 -9.43
CA GLU A 52 -13.60 9.14 -8.56
C GLU A 52 -14.48 10.05 -7.68
N GLY A 53 -14.19 10.06 -6.37
CA GLY A 53 -14.97 10.77 -5.36
C GLY A 53 -16.27 10.06 -4.93
N GLN A 54 -16.68 8.97 -5.59
CA GLN A 54 -17.89 8.22 -5.24
C GLN A 54 -17.61 6.78 -4.80
N THR A 55 -16.76 6.06 -5.54
CA THR A 55 -16.41 4.67 -5.24
C THR A 55 -14.91 4.48 -5.02
N VAL A 56 -14.09 5.45 -5.45
CA VAL A 56 -12.66 5.49 -5.21
C VAL A 56 -12.23 6.91 -4.86
N ILE A 57 -11.30 7.04 -3.90
CA ILE A 57 -10.63 8.29 -3.57
C ILE A 57 -9.13 8.03 -3.49
N CYS A 58 -8.34 8.92 -4.08
CA CYS A 58 -6.88 8.84 -4.08
C CYS A 58 -6.30 10.13 -3.50
N GLY A 59 -5.04 10.05 -3.10
CA GLY A 59 -4.35 11.18 -2.52
C GLY A 59 -3.00 10.79 -1.98
N ARG A 60 -2.46 11.62 -1.10
CA ARG A 60 -1.23 11.34 -0.35
C ARG A 60 -1.42 11.54 1.14
N VAL A 61 -0.66 10.76 1.91
CA VAL A 61 -0.50 10.93 3.36
C VAL A 61 0.93 11.33 3.65
N ASP A 62 1.11 12.40 4.42
CA ASP A 62 2.44 12.80 4.87
C ASP A 62 2.79 12.10 6.19
N VAL A 63 3.82 11.25 6.14
CA VAL A 63 4.33 10.50 7.28
C VAL A 63 5.77 10.93 7.59
N PRO A 64 6.29 10.72 8.81
CA PRO A 64 7.70 10.89 9.08
C PRO A 64 8.53 9.93 8.21
N GLU A 65 9.63 10.42 7.65
CA GLU A 65 10.62 9.58 6.97
C GLU A 65 11.13 8.52 7.94
N ASN A 66 11.43 8.90 9.18
CA ASN A 66 11.77 7.98 10.24
C ASN A 66 10.80 8.15 11.43
N HIS A 67 10.00 7.13 11.71
CA HIS A 67 9.03 7.13 12.80
C HIS A 67 9.68 7.16 14.21
N ASP A 68 10.98 6.86 14.33
CA ASP A 68 11.74 7.06 15.58
C ASP A 68 12.10 8.55 15.81
N THR A 69 11.97 9.39 14.77
CA THR A 69 12.18 10.84 14.81
C THR A 69 10.99 11.56 14.14
N PRO A 70 9.80 11.59 14.77
CA PRO A 70 8.54 12.01 14.12
C PRO A 70 8.49 13.48 13.68
N GLU A 71 9.35 14.33 14.25
CA GLU A 71 9.49 15.75 13.90
C GLU A 71 10.53 16.00 12.80
N GLY A 72 11.13 14.95 12.25
CA GLY A 72 12.13 15.04 11.19
C GLY A 72 11.55 15.26 9.79
N THR A 73 12.34 14.92 8.78
CA THR A 73 11.93 14.92 7.38
C THR A 73 10.62 14.14 7.20
N ARG A 74 9.73 14.66 6.36
CA ARG A 74 8.48 13.99 6.01
C ARG A 74 8.53 13.47 4.58
N ILE A 75 7.82 12.37 4.35
CA ILE A 75 7.63 11.78 3.03
C ILE A 75 6.13 11.68 2.73
N SER A 76 5.78 11.80 1.45
CA SER A 76 4.39 11.79 1.01
C SER A 76 4.07 10.51 0.25
N LEU A 77 3.27 9.64 0.87
CA LEU A 77 2.93 8.33 0.34
C LEU A 77 1.58 8.36 -0.35
N ALA A 78 1.54 7.99 -1.63
CA ALA A 78 0.30 7.94 -2.39
C ALA A 78 -0.57 6.76 -1.91
N PHE A 79 -1.88 6.98 -1.80
CA PHE A 79 -2.86 5.97 -1.41
C PHE A 79 -4.09 5.98 -2.32
N ALA A 80 -4.87 4.91 -2.23
CA ALA A 80 -6.21 4.82 -2.75
C ALA A 80 -7.12 4.06 -1.78
N VAL A 81 -8.34 4.56 -1.59
CA VAL A 81 -9.41 3.86 -0.87
C VAL A 81 -10.53 3.58 -1.85
N LEU A 82 -10.88 2.30 -1.96
CA LEU A 82 -11.97 1.78 -2.76
C LEU A 82 -13.12 1.40 -1.83
N LYS A 83 -14.27 2.02 -2.03
CA LYS A 83 -15.46 1.78 -1.21
C LYS A 83 -16.03 0.39 -1.46
N ALA A 84 -16.62 -0.21 -0.43
CA ALA A 84 -17.44 -1.40 -0.57
C ALA A 84 -18.66 -1.15 -1.46
N ARG A 85 -19.21 -2.22 -2.05
CA ARG A 85 -20.43 -2.22 -2.87
C ARG A 85 -21.72 -2.29 -2.04
N THR A 86 -21.63 -1.99 -0.75
CA THR A 86 -22.75 -2.01 0.20
C THR A 86 -22.84 -0.68 0.93
N LEU A 87 -24.05 -0.31 1.36
CA LEU A 87 -24.28 0.88 2.20
C LEU A 87 -23.92 0.64 3.67
N SER A 88 -23.69 -0.62 4.06
CA SER A 88 -23.25 -1.01 5.41
C SER A 88 -21.98 -1.86 5.34
N PRO A 89 -20.82 -1.27 5.03
CA PRO A 89 -19.55 -1.98 5.02
C PRO A 89 -19.19 -2.51 6.41
N ALA A 90 -18.43 -3.60 6.46
CA ALA A 90 -17.82 -4.05 7.70
C ALA A 90 -16.74 -3.04 8.13
N LEU A 91 -16.60 -2.85 9.45
CA LEU A 91 -15.72 -1.84 10.03
C LEU A 91 -14.25 -1.97 9.60
N ASN A 92 -13.79 -3.20 9.40
CA ASN A 92 -12.39 -3.46 9.03
C ASN A 92 -12.23 -3.50 7.51
N PRO A 93 -11.43 -2.58 6.92
CA PRO A 93 -11.09 -2.62 5.51
C PRO A 93 -10.11 -3.76 5.23
N LEU A 94 -9.87 -4.03 3.95
CA LEU A 94 -8.77 -4.87 3.48
C LEU A 94 -7.62 -3.98 3.01
N VAL A 95 -6.41 -4.26 3.48
CA VAL A 95 -5.21 -3.52 3.07
C VAL A 95 -4.40 -4.36 2.10
N TYR A 96 -4.08 -3.81 0.92
CA TYR A 96 -3.15 -4.40 -0.03
C TYR A 96 -1.81 -3.69 0.01
N LEU A 97 -0.78 -4.48 0.27
CA LEU A 97 0.62 -4.08 0.13
C LEU A 97 1.19 -4.81 -1.08
N HIS A 98 1.74 -4.06 -2.03
CA HIS A 98 2.38 -4.67 -3.19
C HIS A 98 3.64 -5.45 -2.80
N GLY A 99 3.92 -6.53 -3.52
CA GLY A 99 5.17 -7.26 -3.39
C GLY A 99 6.31 -6.63 -4.20
N GLY A 100 7.52 -7.19 -4.03
CA GLY A 100 8.75 -6.73 -4.67
C GLY A 100 9.24 -5.36 -4.17
N PRO A 101 10.53 -5.02 -4.32
CA PRO A 101 10.95 -3.64 -4.21
C PRO A 101 10.49 -2.86 -5.46
N GLY A 102 9.91 -1.67 -5.27
CA GLY A 102 9.58 -0.74 -6.36
C GLY A 102 8.22 -0.92 -7.05
N GLY A 103 7.38 -1.87 -6.61
CA GLY A 103 5.99 -2.00 -7.11
C GLY A 103 5.15 -0.74 -6.85
N GLY A 104 4.10 -0.51 -7.67
CA GLY A 104 3.20 0.64 -7.50
C GLY A 104 1.75 0.20 -7.56
N ALA A 105 1.14 -0.05 -6.41
CA ALA A 105 -0.25 -0.46 -6.28
C ALA A 105 -1.23 0.66 -6.68
N VAL A 106 -0.94 1.90 -6.30
CA VAL A 106 -1.77 3.07 -6.64
C VAL A 106 -1.64 3.40 -8.12
N ARG A 107 -0.45 3.22 -8.70
CA ARG A 107 -0.25 3.33 -10.15
C ARG A 107 -1.04 2.27 -10.91
N ASP A 108 -1.10 1.04 -10.41
CA ASP A 108 -1.72 -0.11 -11.09
C ASP A 108 -3.06 -0.52 -10.43
N LEU A 109 -3.88 0.48 -10.10
CA LEU A 109 -5.20 0.24 -9.50
C LEU A 109 -6.08 -0.63 -10.40
N ALA A 110 -6.11 -0.32 -11.70
CA ALA A 110 -6.99 -1.00 -12.64
C ALA A 110 -6.54 -2.41 -13.03
N GLY A 111 -5.23 -2.64 -13.15
CA GLY A 111 -4.70 -3.94 -13.58
C GLY A 111 -4.59 -4.96 -12.45
N ILE A 112 -4.31 -4.51 -11.22
CA ILE A 112 -4.02 -5.41 -10.10
C ILE A 112 -5.03 -5.25 -8.96
N VAL A 113 -5.13 -4.05 -8.39
CA VAL A 113 -5.78 -3.86 -7.09
C VAL A 113 -7.29 -4.09 -7.16
N VAL A 114 -7.96 -3.49 -8.14
CA VAL A 114 -9.42 -3.63 -8.28
C VAL A 114 -9.83 -5.07 -8.59
N PRO A 115 -9.22 -5.76 -9.58
CA PRO A 115 -9.52 -7.17 -9.84
C PRO A 115 -9.26 -8.08 -8.63
N LEU A 116 -8.19 -7.82 -7.87
CA LEU A 116 -7.85 -8.61 -6.67
C LEU A 116 -8.93 -8.52 -5.59
N TRP A 117 -9.57 -7.36 -5.43
CA TRP A 117 -10.51 -7.11 -4.34
C TRP A 117 -11.98 -7.14 -4.72
N GLU A 118 -12.35 -7.25 -6.00
CA GLU A 118 -13.74 -7.05 -6.42
C GLU A 118 -14.73 -7.97 -5.69
N GLY A 119 -14.37 -9.24 -5.48
CA GLY A 119 -15.21 -10.16 -4.69
C GLY A 119 -15.31 -9.81 -3.20
N HIS A 120 -14.22 -9.27 -2.63
CA HIS A 120 -14.18 -8.88 -1.23
C HIS A 120 -14.87 -7.54 -0.95
N ARG A 121 -14.90 -6.65 -1.93
CA ARG A 121 -15.59 -5.36 -1.83
C ARG A 121 -17.11 -5.48 -1.79
N ALA A 122 -17.67 -6.67 -1.90
CA ALA A 122 -19.07 -6.89 -1.56
C ALA A 122 -19.41 -6.39 -0.14
N ARG A 123 -18.47 -6.48 0.83
CA ARG A 123 -18.71 -6.07 2.23
C ARG A 123 -17.61 -5.24 2.89
N ARG A 124 -16.45 -5.03 2.28
CA ARG A 124 -15.33 -4.30 2.90
C ARG A 124 -14.80 -3.22 1.97
N ASP A 125 -14.40 -2.10 2.55
CA ASP A 125 -13.56 -1.15 1.82
C ASP A 125 -12.20 -1.81 1.57
N ALA A 126 -11.51 -1.40 0.50
CA ALA A 126 -10.15 -1.80 0.23
C ALA A 126 -9.24 -0.57 0.23
N VAL A 127 -8.13 -0.65 0.93
CA VAL A 127 -7.11 0.39 1.01
C VAL A 127 -5.83 -0.15 0.39
N THR A 128 -5.17 0.68 -0.40
CA THR A 128 -3.81 0.41 -0.84
C THR A 128 -3.00 1.69 -0.84
N PHE A 129 -1.69 1.54 -0.78
CA PHE A 129 -0.76 2.66 -0.92
C PHE A 129 0.54 2.16 -1.53
N ASP A 130 1.25 3.10 -2.15
CA ASP A 130 2.60 2.86 -2.65
C ASP A 130 3.55 3.00 -1.47
N GLN A 131 4.14 1.87 -1.06
CA GLN A 131 5.07 1.81 0.06
C GLN A 131 6.22 2.78 -0.16
N ARG A 132 6.85 3.26 0.92
CA ARG A 132 8.04 4.12 0.85
C ARG A 132 9.05 3.54 -0.14
N ALA A 133 9.66 4.41 -0.95
CA ALA A 133 10.59 4.03 -2.02
C ALA A 133 9.98 3.20 -3.17
N ALA A 134 8.66 3.17 -3.33
CA ALA A 134 8.01 2.35 -4.35
C ALA A 134 6.94 3.11 -5.13
N GLY A 135 6.66 2.64 -6.35
CA GLY A 135 5.60 3.18 -7.20
C GLY A 135 5.74 4.69 -7.43
N ILE A 136 4.65 5.44 -7.27
CA ILE A 136 4.67 6.91 -7.38
C ILE A 136 5.13 7.59 -6.07
N SER A 137 5.49 6.80 -5.04
CA SER A 137 6.08 7.25 -3.78
C SER A 137 7.62 7.06 -3.75
N SER A 138 8.27 6.90 -4.91
CA SER A 138 9.70 6.58 -5.02
C SER A 138 10.65 7.79 -5.10
N ASP A 139 10.13 8.99 -5.34
CA ASP A 139 10.95 10.18 -5.66
C ASP A 139 11.98 10.52 -4.58
N MET A 140 11.70 10.16 -3.32
CA MET A 140 12.57 10.44 -2.16
C MET A 140 13.84 9.58 -2.10
N VAL A 141 13.93 8.51 -2.88
CA VAL A 141 15.15 7.66 -2.97
C VAL A 141 15.63 7.48 -4.41
N THR A 142 15.15 8.31 -5.33
CA THR A 142 15.55 8.23 -6.73
C THR A 142 16.79 9.11 -6.92
N CYS A 143 17.92 8.48 -7.25
CA CYS A 143 19.17 9.15 -7.62
C CYS A 143 19.17 9.48 -9.12
N PHE A 144 18.40 10.52 -9.50
CA PHE A 144 18.11 10.86 -10.89
C PHE A 144 19.37 11.05 -11.75
N SER A 145 20.40 11.71 -11.23
CA SER A 145 21.64 12.00 -11.95
C SER A 145 22.43 10.72 -12.20
N THR A 146 22.51 9.85 -11.19
CA THR A 146 23.15 8.54 -11.30
C THR A 146 22.39 7.63 -12.27
N PHE A 147 21.05 7.63 -12.22
CA PHE A 147 20.21 6.85 -13.13
C PHE A 147 20.35 7.32 -14.59
N GLU A 148 20.35 8.63 -14.84
CA GLU A 148 20.52 9.20 -16.18
C GLU A 148 21.87 8.78 -16.79
N THR A 149 22.94 8.91 -16.01
CA THR A 149 24.30 8.60 -16.47
C THR A 149 24.59 7.11 -16.58
N SER A 150 23.82 6.26 -15.89
CA SER A 150 23.98 4.80 -15.87
C SER A 150 22.85 4.06 -16.59
N LEU A 151 22.00 4.77 -17.34
CA LEU A 151 20.75 4.24 -17.88
C LEU A 151 20.97 3.00 -18.75
N LEU A 152 21.90 3.08 -19.71
CA LEU A 152 22.21 1.99 -20.65
C LEU A 152 22.74 0.73 -19.94
N ASP A 153 23.48 0.92 -18.86
CA ASP A 153 24.08 -0.13 -18.06
C ASP A 153 23.01 -0.86 -17.22
N LEU A 154 22.06 -0.11 -16.64
CA LEU A 154 20.96 -0.65 -15.86
C LEU A 154 19.93 -1.42 -16.71
N PHE A 155 19.80 -1.11 -18.00
CA PHE A 155 18.99 -1.88 -18.95
C PHE A 155 19.64 -3.20 -19.40
N LYS A 156 20.93 -3.41 -19.10
CA LYS A 156 21.66 -4.64 -19.43
C LYS A 156 22.40 -5.16 -18.18
N PRO A 157 21.68 -5.49 -17.09
CA PRO A 157 22.28 -5.82 -15.80
C PRO A 157 23.22 -7.03 -15.86
N ASP A 158 22.99 -7.94 -16.81
CA ASP A 158 23.82 -9.13 -17.05
C ASP A 158 25.21 -8.81 -17.59
N LYS A 159 25.42 -7.58 -18.10
CA LYS A 159 26.71 -7.11 -18.61
C LYS A 159 27.53 -6.34 -17.59
N LEU A 160 26.96 -6.04 -16.43
CA LEU A 160 27.67 -5.35 -15.35
C LEU A 160 28.40 -6.36 -14.50
N ASP A 161 29.69 -6.13 -14.28
CA ASP A 161 30.41 -6.80 -13.21
C ASP A 161 30.03 -6.23 -11.84
N ASP A 162 30.45 -6.92 -10.78
CA ASP A 162 30.12 -6.51 -9.41
C ASP A 162 30.75 -5.17 -9.01
N SER A 163 31.88 -4.79 -9.60
CA SER A 163 32.53 -3.51 -9.35
C SER A 163 31.71 -2.37 -9.94
N GLN A 164 31.24 -2.53 -11.18
CA GLN A 164 30.39 -1.58 -11.87
C GLN A 164 29.05 -1.40 -11.14
N ARG A 165 28.40 -2.49 -10.72
CA ARG A 165 27.17 -2.40 -9.90
C ARG A 165 27.41 -1.64 -8.62
N LYS A 166 28.45 -1.99 -7.85
CA LYS A 166 28.80 -1.29 -6.60
C LYS A 166 29.11 0.18 -6.85
N GLY A 167 29.78 0.51 -7.96
CA GLY A 167 30.06 1.89 -8.37
C GLY A 167 28.78 2.70 -8.57
N ILE A 168 27.78 2.15 -9.28
CA ILE A 168 26.48 2.78 -9.50
C ILE A 168 25.75 3.00 -8.16
N PHE A 169 25.65 1.97 -7.31
CA PHE A 169 25.00 2.09 -6.01
C PHE A 169 25.70 3.07 -5.06
N SER A 170 27.03 3.14 -5.11
CA SER A 170 27.83 4.09 -4.32
C SER A 170 27.54 5.53 -4.74
N LYS A 171 27.51 5.81 -6.06
CA LYS A 171 27.14 7.13 -6.59
C LYS A 171 25.71 7.51 -6.20
N CYS A 172 24.78 6.57 -6.32
CA CYS A 172 23.39 6.76 -5.93
C CYS A 172 23.26 7.12 -4.44
N THR A 173 23.94 6.37 -3.56
CA THR A 173 23.94 6.65 -2.11
C THR A 173 24.57 8.00 -1.79
N ALA A 174 25.62 8.39 -2.51
CA ALA A 174 26.27 9.69 -2.35
C ALA A 174 25.34 10.84 -2.78
N GLU A 175 24.67 10.72 -3.92
CA GLU A 175 23.67 11.69 -4.42
C GLU A 175 22.53 11.88 -3.41
N LEU A 176 21.94 10.79 -2.92
CA LEU A 176 20.88 10.87 -1.90
C LEU A 176 21.36 11.56 -0.62
N LYS A 177 22.59 11.25 -0.18
CA LYS A 177 23.18 11.89 1.01
C LYS A 177 23.43 13.38 0.81
N GLU A 178 23.88 13.80 -0.38
CA GLU A 178 24.05 15.22 -0.73
C GLU A 178 22.71 15.96 -0.76
N GLU A 179 21.64 15.29 -1.16
CA GLU A 179 20.26 15.79 -1.12
C GLU A 179 19.62 15.74 0.29
N GLY A 180 20.36 15.26 1.30
CA GLY A 180 19.86 15.15 2.68
C GLY A 180 18.85 14.03 2.90
N ARG A 181 18.79 13.04 2.01
CA ARG A 181 17.91 11.88 2.08
C ARG A 181 18.62 10.71 2.75
N ASP A 182 17.96 10.05 3.70
CA ASP A 182 18.52 8.92 4.45
C ASP A 182 17.94 7.58 3.99
N PRO A 183 18.62 6.82 3.11
CA PRO A 183 18.14 5.53 2.63
C PRO A 183 17.98 4.50 3.76
N SER A 184 18.57 4.70 4.94
CA SER A 184 18.45 3.77 6.08
C SER A 184 17.02 3.71 6.63
N ALA A 185 16.22 4.77 6.43
CA ALA A 185 14.82 4.82 6.82
C ALA A 185 13.89 4.07 5.85
N TYR A 186 14.37 3.60 4.70
CA TYR A 186 13.56 2.94 3.67
C TYR A 186 13.63 1.42 3.82
N ASN A 187 13.04 0.94 4.92
CA ASN A 187 13.06 -0.47 5.32
C ASN A 187 11.66 -0.94 5.73
N THR A 188 11.50 -2.27 5.88
CA THR A 188 10.22 -2.91 6.18
C THR A 188 9.64 -2.51 7.54
N VAL A 189 10.48 -2.20 8.55
CA VAL A 189 10.00 -1.80 9.87
C VAL A 189 9.31 -0.44 9.79
N GLN A 190 9.93 0.52 9.14
CA GLN A 190 9.34 1.84 8.94
C GLN A 190 8.10 1.75 8.03
N ASN A 191 8.12 0.87 7.03
CA ASN A 191 6.94 0.64 6.20
C ASN A 191 5.75 0.02 6.97
N ALA A 192 6.00 -0.91 7.90
CA ALA A 192 4.95 -1.44 8.76
C ALA A 192 4.32 -0.34 9.65
N ARG A 193 5.12 0.63 10.10
CA ARG A 193 4.61 1.80 10.83
C ARG A 193 3.80 2.74 9.93
N ASP A 194 4.15 2.86 8.64
CA ASP A 194 3.33 3.59 7.66
C ASP A 194 1.93 3.00 7.54
N VAL A 195 1.80 1.67 7.51
CA VAL A 195 0.49 1.00 7.46
C VAL A 195 -0.38 1.51 8.61
N GLN A 196 0.12 1.47 9.84
CA GLN A 196 -0.64 1.93 11.00
C GLN A 196 -1.01 3.42 10.89
N ALA A 197 -0.04 4.28 10.56
CA ALA A 197 -0.24 5.72 10.42
C ALA A 197 -1.30 6.06 9.36
N ILE A 198 -1.20 5.44 8.19
CA ILE A 198 -2.14 5.62 7.08
C ILE A 198 -3.54 5.16 7.49
N MET A 199 -3.68 3.95 8.05
CA MET A 199 -5.00 3.45 8.44
C MET A 199 -5.67 4.34 9.50
N GLN A 200 -4.91 4.86 10.46
CA GLN A 200 -5.43 5.79 11.47
C GLN A 200 -5.95 7.08 10.83
N THR A 201 -5.15 7.75 9.99
CA THR A 201 -5.55 9.04 9.42
C THR A 201 -6.64 8.92 8.35
N LEU A 202 -6.74 7.78 7.65
CA LEU A 202 -7.82 7.52 6.67
C LEU A 202 -9.15 7.12 7.32
N GLY A 203 -9.23 7.02 8.65
CA GLY A 203 -10.48 6.75 9.38
C GLY A 203 -10.72 5.28 9.72
N PHE A 204 -9.68 4.45 9.72
CA PHE A 204 -9.74 3.02 10.03
C PHE A 204 -8.81 2.63 11.21
N PRO A 205 -9.01 3.20 12.41
CA PRO A 205 -8.08 3.05 13.53
C PRO A 205 -7.96 1.62 14.07
N GLU A 206 -8.96 0.77 13.81
CA GLU A 206 -9.01 -0.64 14.25
C GLU A 206 -8.73 -1.64 13.11
N ALA A 207 -8.25 -1.17 11.96
CA ALA A 207 -7.99 -2.04 10.83
C ALA A 207 -6.92 -3.10 11.13
N GLY A 208 -7.29 -4.37 10.95
CA GLY A 208 -6.33 -5.46 10.75
C GLY A 208 -5.65 -5.33 9.39
N HIS A 209 -4.36 -5.68 9.30
CA HIS A 209 -3.63 -5.70 8.03
C HIS A 209 -3.35 -7.14 7.60
N GLY A 210 -3.40 -7.40 6.30
CA GLY A 210 -2.93 -8.64 5.69
C GLY A 210 -1.73 -8.32 4.81
N ALA A 211 -0.59 -8.94 5.08
CA ALA A 211 0.55 -8.87 4.16
C ALA A 211 0.43 -10.01 3.14
N LEU A 212 0.35 -9.68 1.85
CA LEU A 212 0.66 -10.66 0.81
C LEU A 212 2.18 -10.75 0.70
N ILE A 213 2.72 -11.91 1.07
CA ILE A 213 4.14 -12.14 1.05
C ILE A 213 4.58 -12.27 -0.41
N PHE A 214 5.48 -11.41 -0.87
CA PHE A 214 6.27 -11.72 -2.07
C PHE A 214 6.98 -13.04 -1.80
N SER A 215 6.68 -14.05 -2.62
CA SER A 215 7.28 -15.36 -2.46
C SER A 215 7.95 -15.80 -3.74
N GLN A 216 9.17 -16.32 -3.56
CA GLN A 216 9.87 -17.02 -4.61
C GLN A 216 8.99 -18.14 -5.22
N CYS A 217 8.11 -18.75 -4.43
CA CYS A 217 7.10 -19.70 -4.88
C CYS A 217 6.21 -19.15 -6.02
N THR A 218 5.64 -17.96 -5.86
CA THR A 218 4.73 -17.36 -6.86
C THR A 218 5.48 -17.04 -8.14
N LYS A 219 6.74 -16.59 -8.02
CA LYS A 219 7.63 -16.31 -9.15
C LYS A 219 7.99 -17.60 -9.90
N ASP A 220 8.35 -18.65 -9.19
CA ASP A 220 8.74 -19.94 -9.78
C ASP A 220 7.56 -20.63 -10.47
N ILE A 221 6.37 -20.55 -9.89
CA ILE A 221 5.13 -21.04 -10.53
C ILE A 221 4.83 -20.25 -11.80
N GLY A 222 4.92 -18.92 -11.76
CA GLY A 222 4.70 -18.07 -12.93
C GLY A 222 5.70 -18.35 -14.06
N LEU A 223 6.98 -18.49 -13.70
CA LEU A 223 8.04 -18.81 -14.67
C LEU A 223 7.84 -20.21 -15.27
N ALA A 224 7.54 -21.21 -14.45
CA ALA A 224 7.28 -22.58 -14.91
C ALA A 224 6.09 -22.65 -15.88
N PHE A 225 5.03 -21.89 -15.62
CA PHE A 225 3.88 -21.79 -16.53
C PHE A 225 4.25 -21.15 -17.88
N VAL A 226 5.08 -20.11 -17.88
CA VAL A 226 5.51 -19.42 -19.10
C VAL A 226 6.46 -20.28 -19.92
N GLU A 227 7.41 -20.95 -19.28
CA GLU A 227 8.43 -21.76 -19.97
C GLU A 227 7.89 -23.12 -20.41
N ARG A 228 7.00 -23.73 -19.61
CA ARG A 228 6.48 -25.09 -19.80
C ARG A 228 4.98 -25.16 -19.48
N PRO A 229 4.12 -24.52 -20.29
CA PRO A 229 2.68 -24.39 -20.02
C PRO A 229 1.91 -25.72 -19.98
N GLY A 230 2.49 -26.80 -20.52
CA GLY A 230 1.90 -28.15 -20.51
C GLY A 230 2.30 -29.02 -19.33
N ASP A 231 3.27 -28.59 -18.51
CA ASP A 231 3.74 -29.36 -17.37
C ASP A 231 2.87 -29.11 -16.13
N ALA A 232 2.83 -30.10 -15.23
CA ALA A 232 2.21 -29.91 -13.92
C ALA A 232 3.01 -28.88 -13.09
N LEU A 233 2.35 -27.80 -12.67
CA LEU A 233 2.96 -26.78 -11.82
C LEU A 233 3.26 -27.33 -10.43
N SER A 234 4.46 -27.05 -9.91
CA SER A 234 4.81 -27.39 -8.53
C SER A 234 4.13 -26.42 -7.57
N THR A 235 3.03 -26.86 -6.95
CA THR A 235 2.18 -26.05 -6.06
C THR A 235 2.46 -26.28 -4.57
N GLY A 236 3.46 -27.10 -4.22
CA GLY A 236 3.74 -27.49 -2.83
C GLY A 236 4.09 -26.32 -1.89
N CYS A 237 4.52 -25.19 -2.44
CA CYS A 237 4.83 -23.99 -1.68
C CYS A 237 3.63 -23.04 -1.51
N ILE A 238 2.48 -23.30 -2.14
CA ILE A 238 1.29 -22.42 -2.05
C ILE A 238 0.69 -22.42 -0.64
N GLU A 239 0.83 -23.51 0.11
CA GLU A 239 0.40 -23.60 1.52
C GLU A 239 1.03 -22.50 2.39
N THR A 240 2.27 -22.10 2.12
CA THR A 240 2.96 -21.03 2.87
C THR A 240 2.60 -19.62 2.39
N LEU A 241 1.89 -19.51 1.26
CA LEU A 241 1.42 -18.24 0.70
C LEU A 241 0.05 -17.83 1.22
N LYS A 242 -0.68 -18.73 1.87
CA LYS A 242 -2.00 -18.42 2.44
C LYS A 242 -1.81 -17.34 3.51
N PRO A 243 -2.31 -16.11 3.30
CA PRO A 243 -2.17 -15.07 4.30
C PRO A 243 -2.87 -15.52 5.59
N LYS A 244 -2.11 -15.54 6.69
CA LYS A 244 -2.70 -15.69 8.03
C LYS A 244 -3.25 -14.34 8.44
N TRP A 245 -4.56 -14.18 8.30
CA TRP A 245 -5.28 -13.02 8.80
C TRP A 245 -5.22 -13.05 10.33
N VAL A 246 -4.46 -12.13 10.92
CA VAL A 246 -4.51 -11.86 12.35
C VAL A 246 -5.55 -10.76 12.55
N LEU A 247 -6.75 -11.16 12.93
CA LEU A 247 -7.76 -10.22 13.40
C LEU A 247 -7.44 -9.86 14.86
N PRO A 248 -7.60 -8.60 15.28
CA PRO A 248 -7.60 -8.26 16.70
C PRO A 248 -8.62 -9.13 17.44
N SER A 249 -8.30 -9.51 18.68
CA SER A 249 -9.30 -10.10 19.58
C SER A 249 -10.37 -9.06 19.86
N GLU A 250 -11.64 -9.46 19.76
CA GLU A 250 -12.82 -8.66 20.13
C GLU A 250 -12.73 -8.06 21.54
#